data_AF-A0AAV5XP11-F1
#
_entry.id   AF-A0AAV5XP11-F1
#
_cell.length_a   1.000
_cell.length_b   1.000
_cell.length_c   1.000
_cell.angle_alpha   90.00
_cell.angle_beta   90.00
_cell.angle_gamma   90.00
#
_symmetry.space_group_name_H-M   'P 1'
#
loop_
_entity.id
_entity.type
_entity.pdbx_description
1 polymer ?
#
loop_
_entity_poly.entity_id
_entity_poly.type
_entity_poly.pdbx_seq_one_letter_code
_entity_poly.pdbx_strand_id
1 'polypeptide(L)'
;DLTVRFASGTVGNIHMNLFAWNMHSHFELMGEAGVIQWRRFENEIRLFDPKANRWEIYPFSCQLNDMYVEEAKHFLTCIRGEATPRCDGWDGLKTMRVIEAAQKASAEKRWVRV
;
A
#
# COMPACT_ATOMS: atom_id res chain seq x y z
N ASP A 1 -6.66 -13.67 4.02
CA ASP A 1 -6.06 -13.02 2.84
C ASP A 1 -7.09 -12.51 1.87
N LEU A 2 -6.80 -11.38 1.24
CA LEU A 2 -7.53 -10.85 0.11
C LEU A 2 -6.63 -10.91 -1.12
N THR A 3 -7.05 -11.63 -2.16
CA THR A 3 -6.37 -11.65 -3.45
C THR A 3 -7.17 -10.84 -4.46
N VAL A 4 -6.51 -9.91 -5.15
CA VAL A 4 -7.11 -9.03 -6.16
C VAL A 4 -6.43 -9.20 -7.51
N ARG A 5 -7.18 -9.00 -8.59
CA ARG A 5 -6.66 -8.93 -9.95
C ARG A 5 -7.01 -7.59 -10.56
N PHE A 6 -6.00 -6.84 -10.95
CA PHE A 6 -6.15 -5.53 -11.58
C PHE A 6 -6.49 -5.67 -13.07
N ALA A 7 -7.02 -4.60 -13.67
CA ALA A 7 -7.32 -4.57 -15.11
C ALA A 7 -6.08 -4.78 -15.99
N SER A 8 -4.89 -4.40 -15.48
CA SER A 8 -3.59 -4.66 -16.10
C SER A 8 -3.18 -6.15 -16.14
N GLY A 9 -3.90 -7.02 -15.42
CA GLY A 9 -3.50 -8.41 -15.18
C GLY A 9 -2.60 -8.61 -13.96
N THR A 10 -2.12 -7.52 -13.33
CA THR A 10 -1.36 -7.58 -12.07
C THR A 10 -2.19 -8.28 -10.99
N VAL A 11 -1.54 -9.07 -10.14
CA VAL A 11 -2.17 -9.74 -9.00
C VAL A 11 -1.62 -9.13 -7.71
N GLY A 12 -2.50 -8.79 -6.79
CA GLY A 12 -2.15 -8.30 -5.46
C GLY A 12 -2.63 -9.26 -4.37
N ASN A 13 -1.87 -9.39 -3.30
CA ASN A 13 -2.28 -10.09 -2.09
C ASN A 13 -2.18 -9.14 -0.89
N ILE A 14 -3.22 -9.10 -0.08
CA ILE A 14 -3.29 -8.31 1.14
C ILE A 14 -3.55 -9.25 2.31
N HIS A 15 -2.60 -9.28 3.24
CA HIS A 15 -2.69 -10.02 4.49
C HIS A 15 -2.76 -9.05 5.66
N MET A 16 -3.67 -9.32 6.60
CA MET A 16 -3.79 -8.59 7.85
C MET A 16 -3.95 -9.59 8.99
N ASN A 17 -3.08 -9.46 10.00
CA ASN A 17 -3.12 -10.30 11.19
C ASN A 17 -3.09 -9.42 12.44
N LEU A 18 -4.22 -9.34 13.14
CA LEU A 18 -4.37 -8.56 14.37
C LEU A 18 -3.91 -9.31 15.63
N PHE A 19 -3.59 -10.60 15.51
CA PHE A 19 -3.15 -11.46 16.62
C PHE A 19 -1.64 -11.70 16.60
N ALA A 20 -0.91 -11.08 15.67
CA ALA A 20 0.53 -11.21 15.58
C ALA A 20 1.21 -10.61 16.82
N TRP A 21 2.13 -11.37 17.42
CA TRP A 21 2.97 -10.89 18.54
C TRP A 21 4.01 -9.87 18.08
N ASN A 22 4.45 -9.99 16.82
CA ASN A 22 5.38 -9.07 16.19
C ASN A 22 4.62 -8.07 15.31
N MET A 23 4.75 -6.78 15.63
CA MET A 23 4.17 -5.73 14.79
C MET A 23 5.04 -5.57 13.53
N HIS A 24 4.48 -5.87 12.37
CA HIS A 24 5.16 -5.75 11.09
C HIS A 24 4.20 -5.14 10.07
N SER A 25 4.74 -4.26 9.21
CA SER A 25 4.02 -3.63 8.12
C SER A 25 5.01 -3.46 6.99
N HIS A 26 4.69 -4.11 5.88
CA HIS A 26 5.49 -4.05 4.67
C HIS A 26 4.56 -4.15 3.47
N PHE A 27 5.05 -3.67 2.33
CA PHE A 27 4.52 -4.06 1.04
C PHE A 27 5.67 -4.47 0.14
N GLU A 28 5.36 -5.31 -0.83
CA GLU A 28 6.31 -5.82 -1.80
C GLU A 28 5.74 -5.63 -3.21
N LEU A 29 6.59 -5.11 -4.10
CA LEU A 29 6.30 -4.95 -5.52
C LEU A 29 7.28 -5.82 -6.29
N MET A 30 6.77 -6.88 -6.90
CA MET A 30 7.56 -7.76 -7.76
C MET A 30 7.34 -7.37 -9.21
N GLY A 31 8.43 -7.12 -9.93
CA GLY A 31 8.42 -6.87 -11.36
C GLY A 31 9.49 -7.69 -12.08
N GLU A 32 9.51 -7.58 -13.40
CA GLU A 32 10.48 -8.31 -14.24
C GLU A 32 11.93 -7.85 -14.02
N ALA A 33 12.11 -6.59 -13.63
CA ALA A 33 13.42 -5.98 -13.42
C ALA A 33 13.94 -6.12 -11.98
N GLY A 34 13.14 -6.65 -11.05
CA GLY A 34 13.52 -6.72 -9.64
C GLY A 34 12.34 -6.62 -8.69
N VAL A 35 12.66 -6.49 -7.40
CA VAL A 35 11.68 -6.44 -6.32
C VAL A 35 11.94 -5.23 -5.44
N ILE A 36 10.88 -4.49 -5.11
CA ILE A 36 10.94 -3.43 -4.10
C ILE A 36 10.21 -3.90 -2.86
N GLN A 37 10.85 -3.83 -1.71
CA GLN A 37 10.21 -3.98 -0.41
C GLN A 37 10.27 -2.65 0.34
N TRP A 38 9.15 -2.25 0.92
CA TRP A 38 9.15 -1.21 1.94
C TRP A 38 8.89 -1.84 3.30
N ARG A 39 9.78 -1.62 4.25
CA ARG A 39 9.72 -2.16 5.61
C ARG A 39 9.59 -1.03 6.62
N ARG A 40 8.39 -0.91 7.18
CA ARG A 40 8.01 0.23 8.01
C ARG A 40 8.77 0.30 9.32
N PHE A 41 8.95 -0.83 10.00
CA PHE A 41 9.50 -0.84 11.36
C PHE A 41 11.03 -0.76 11.37
N GLU A 42 11.65 -1.20 10.29
CA GLU A 42 13.09 -1.11 10.03
C GLU A 42 13.48 0.24 9.41
N ASN A 43 12.51 1.04 8.95
CA ASN A 43 12.74 2.25 8.16
C ASN A 43 13.66 2.03 6.95
N GLU A 44 13.37 0.98 6.17
CA GLU A 44 14.18 0.60 5.01
C GLU A 44 13.33 0.42 3.76
N ILE A 45 13.84 0.91 2.63
CA ILE A 45 13.43 0.45 1.31
C ILE A 45 14.51 -0.52 0.84
N ARG A 46 14.11 -1.72 0.41
CA ARG A 46 15.02 -2.72 -0.16
C ARG A 46 14.73 -2.90 -1.64
N LEU A 47 15.76 -2.84 -2.46
CA LEU A 47 15.70 -3.09 -3.88
C LEU A 47 16.49 -4.36 -4.19
N PHE A 48 15.83 -5.36 -4.75
CA PHE A 48 16.49 -6.56 -5.25
C PHE A 48 16.84 -6.39 -6.72
N ASP A 49 18.13 -6.49 -7.04
CA ASP A 49 18.62 -6.57 -8.41
C ASP A 49 18.83 -8.05 -8.81
N PRO A 50 18.01 -8.61 -9.72
CA PRO A 50 18.16 -9.99 -10.17
C PRO A 50 19.47 -10.25 -10.92
N LYS A 51 20.04 -9.25 -11.59
CA LYS A 51 21.29 -9.40 -12.36
C LYS A 51 22.50 -9.50 -11.43
N ALA A 52 22.50 -8.71 -10.37
CA ALA A 52 23.53 -8.75 -9.35
C ALA A 52 23.28 -9.79 -8.25
N ASN A 53 22.05 -10.34 -8.19
CA ASN A 53 21.58 -11.26 -7.16
C ASN A 53 21.84 -10.75 -5.73
N ARG A 54 21.51 -9.49 -5.48
CA ARG A 54 21.72 -8.85 -4.17
C ARG A 54 20.62 -7.87 -3.84
N TRP A 55 20.48 -7.59 -2.55
CA TRP A 55 19.65 -6.51 -2.03
C TRP A 55 20.49 -5.25 -1.84
N GLU A 56 19.96 -4.13 -2.30
CA GLU A 56 20.41 -2.79 -1.95
C GLU A 56 19.43 -2.23 -0.91
N ILE A 57 19.96 -1.72 0.20
CA ILE A 57 19.16 -1.24 1.32
C ILE A 57 19.32 0.28 1.39
N TYR A 58 18.18 0.97 1.36
CA TYR A 58 18.06 2.41 1.44
C TYR A 58 17.37 2.75 2.76
N PRO A 59 18.14 3.02 3.83
CA PRO A 59 17.57 3.43 5.10
C PRO A 59 17.01 4.85 4.98
N PHE A 60 15.94 5.11 5.73
CA PHE A 60 15.37 6.45 5.87
C PHE A 60 15.12 6.75 7.35
N SER A 61 14.96 8.02 7.67
CA SER A 61 14.59 8.44 9.02
C SER A 61 13.34 9.31 8.92
N CYS A 62 12.19 8.72 9.23
CA CYS A 62 10.96 9.48 9.44
C CYS A 62 10.24 8.92 10.66
N GLN A 63 9.65 9.79 11.47
CA GLN A 63 8.74 9.37 12.51
C GLN A 63 7.36 9.15 11.91
N LEU A 64 6.59 8.22 12.47
CA LEU A 64 5.21 7.99 12.02
C LEU A 64 4.38 9.28 12.05
N ASN A 65 4.60 10.11 13.06
CA ASN A 65 3.89 11.37 13.21
C ASN A 65 4.19 12.38 12.11
N ASP A 66 5.35 12.30 11.46
CA ASP A 66 5.71 13.20 10.36
C ASP A 66 4.73 13.04 9.20
N MET A 67 4.29 11.81 8.92
CA MET A 67 3.28 11.54 7.89
C MET A 67 1.96 12.27 8.16
N TYR A 68 1.45 12.22 9.40
CA TYR A 68 0.20 12.89 9.77
C TYR A 68 0.32 14.41 9.74
N VAL A 69 1.46 14.95 10.19
CA VAL A 69 1.73 16.38 10.15
C VAL A 69 1.78 16.87 8.69
N GLU A 70 2.45 16.14 7.81
CA GLU A 70 2.53 16.49 6.38
C GLU A 70 1.18 16.35 5.67
N GLU A 71 0.35 15.36 6.03
CA GLU A 71 -1.03 15.23 5.53
C GLU A 71 -1.90 16.43 5.93
N ALA A 72 -1.85 16.85 7.20
CA ALA A 72 -2.60 18.01 7.68
C ALA A 72 -2.16 19.32 7.01
N LYS A 73 -0.85 19.52 6.83
CA LYS A 73 -0.32 20.66 6.06
C LYS A 73 -0.78 20.64 4.60
N HIS A 74 -0.75 19.47 3.96
CA HIS A 74 -1.23 19.30 2.59
C HIS A 74 -2.72 19.64 2.47
N PHE A 75 -3.54 19.22 3.43
CA PHE A 75 -4.95 19.57 3.49
C PHE A 75 -5.20 21.08 3.55
N LEU A 76 -4.48 21.81 4.42
CA LEU A 76 -4.57 23.27 4.50
C LEU A 76 -4.12 23.95 3.19
N THR A 77 -3.10 23.41 2.54
CA THR A 77 -2.60 23.88 1.23
C THR A 77 -3.67 23.70 0.15
N CYS A 78 -4.41 22.59 0.18
CA CYS A 78 -5.54 22.36 -0.71
C CYS A 78 -6.69 23.34 -0.46
N ILE A 79 -7.02 23.63 0.80
CA ILE A 79 -8.05 24.64 1.16
C ILE A 79 -7.69 26.02 0.59
N ARG A 80 -6.41 26.39 0.60
CA ARG A 80 -5.94 27.65 0.03
C ARG A 80 -5.90 27.67 -1.50
N GLY A 81 -6.19 26.55 -2.17
CA GLY A 81 -6.13 26.44 -3.63
C GLY A 81 -4.71 26.34 -4.20
N GLU A 82 -3.71 26.08 -3.34
CA GLU A 82 -2.29 26.00 -3.71
C GLU A 82 -1.89 24.58 -4.19
N ALA A 83 -2.73 23.58 -3.91
CA ALA A 83 -2.52 22.20 -4.31
C ALA A 83 -3.87 21.49 -4.52
N THR A 84 -3.83 20.34 -5.21
CA THR A 84 -4.94 19.40 -5.26
C THR A 84 -4.71 18.24 -4.28
N PRO A 85 -5.77 17.66 -3.69
CA PRO A 85 -5.63 16.47 -2.86
C PRO A 85 -4.92 15.35 -3.63
N ARG A 86 -3.93 14.69 -2.99
CA ARG A 86 -3.25 13.52 -3.58
C ARG A 86 -4.12 12.26 -3.55
N CYS A 87 -5.09 12.23 -2.64
CA CYS A 87 -6.13 11.23 -2.48
C CYS A 87 -7.39 12.00 -2.12
N ASP A 88 -8.46 11.85 -2.91
CA ASP A 88 -9.71 12.58 -2.73
C ASP A 88 -10.86 11.68 -2.25
N GLY A 89 -12.05 12.25 -2.11
CA GLY A 89 -13.24 11.50 -1.71
C GLY A 89 -13.66 10.41 -2.71
N TRP A 90 -13.34 10.59 -4.00
CA TRP A 90 -13.64 9.59 -5.03
C TRP A 90 -12.69 8.39 -4.94
N ASP A 91 -11.44 8.61 -4.57
CA ASP A 91 -10.50 7.52 -4.27
C ASP A 91 -10.93 6.74 -3.02
N GLY A 92 -11.46 7.44 -2.01
CA GLY A 92 -12.13 6.82 -0.87
C GLY A 92 -13.31 5.95 -1.29
N LEU A 93 -14.19 6.44 -2.17
CA LEU A 93 -15.33 5.67 -2.69
C LEU A 93 -14.87 4.41 -3.46
N LYS A 94 -13.83 4.51 -4.30
CA LYS A 94 -13.27 3.34 -5.01
C LYS A 94 -12.77 2.29 -4.01
N THR A 95 -12.10 2.72 -2.94
CA THR A 95 -11.61 1.84 -1.88
C THR A 95 -12.77 1.13 -1.18
N MET A 96 -13.84 1.84 -0.83
CA MET A 96 -15.02 1.25 -0.21
C MET A 96 -15.68 0.18 -1.09
N ARG A 97 -15.77 0.40 -2.40
CA ARG A 97 -16.30 -0.60 -3.34
C ARG A 97 -15.48 -1.90 -3.34
N VAL A 98 -14.15 -1.80 -3.23
CA VAL A 98 -13.28 -2.98 -3.10
C VAL A 98 -13.53 -3.72 -1.79
N ILE A 99 -13.70 -2.99 -0.68
CA ILE A 99 -13.98 -3.58 0.64
C ILE A 99 -15.32 -4.35 0.62
N GLU A 100 -16.37 -3.74 0.08
CA GLU A 100 -17.69 -4.38 -0.07
C GLU A 100 -17.62 -5.63 -0.96
N ALA A 101 -16.90 -5.54 -2.09
CA ALA A 101 -16.69 -6.68 -2.98
C ALA A 101 -15.91 -7.82 -2.30
N ALA A 102 -14.91 -7.50 -1.48
CA ALA A 102 -14.15 -8.47 -0.71
C ALA A 102 -15.03 -9.19 0.33
N GLN A 103 -15.90 -8.46 1.02
CA GLN A 103 -16.89 -9.06 1.93
C GLN A 103 -17.83 -10.01 1.20
N LYS A 104 -18.37 -9.58 0.06
CA LYS A 104 -19.23 -10.41 -0.80
C LYS A 104 -18.51 -11.66 -1.31
N ALA A 105 -17.28 -11.51 -1.79
CA ALA A 105 -16.46 -12.64 -2.27
C ALA A 105 -16.19 -13.66 -1.16
N SER A 106 -15.96 -13.20 0.07
CA SER A 106 -15.77 -14.07 1.24
C SER A 106 -17.03 -14.84 1.61
N ALA A 107 -18.20 -14.19 1.55
CA ALA A 107 -19.48 -14.83 1.84
C ALA A 107 -19.86 -15.87 0.76
N GLU A 108 -19.69 -15.51 -0.51
CA GLU A 108 -20.11 -16.33 -1.66
C GLU A 108 -19.03 -17.31 -2.14
N LYS A 109 -17.81 -17.25 -1.58
CA LYS A 109 -16.66 -18.10 -1.93
C LYS A 109 -16.33 -18.09 -3.44
N ARG A 110 -16.42 -16.92 -4.06
CA ARG A 110 -16.12 -16.75 -5.50
C ARG A 110 -15.50 -15.38 -5.78
N TRP A 111 -14.93 -15.24 -6.98
CA TRP A 111 -14.49 -13.94 -7.48
C TRP A 111 -15.68 -12.98 -7.65
N VAL A 112 -15.49 -11.75 -7.18
CA VAL A 112 -16.43 -10.63 -7.35
C VAL A 112 -15.71 -9.54 -8.14
N ARG A 113 -16.37 -9.04 -9.18
CA ARG A 113 -15.91 -7.91 -9.97
C ARG A 113 -16.34 -6.61 -9.28
N VAL A 114 -15.40 -5.67 -9.18
CA VAL A 114 -15.63 -4.29 -8.74
C VAL A 114 -16.03 -3.44 -9.94
#